data_AF-A0ABD1PWB1-F1
#
_entry.id   AF-A0ABD1PWB1-F1
#
_cell.length_a   1.000
_cell.length_b   1.000
_cell.length_c   1.000
_cell.angle_alpha   90.00
_cell.angle_beta   90.00
_cell.angle_gamma   90.00
#
_symmetry.space_group_name_H-M   'P 1'
#
loop_
_entity.id
_entity.type
_entity.pdbx_description
1 polymer ?
#
loop_
_entity_poly.entity_id
_entity_poly.type
_entity_poly.pdbx_seq_one_letter_code
_entity_poly.pdbx_strand_id
1 'polypeptide(L)'
;MREEVNRHKTNEDDDFKNLDGESDEVVSGSSLLSLLGSKDRDFLLSPTGTQVKISDHEGKVIGILFSANWYPPCQEFTRLLANTYEQLKHSDPGFEIVFVSSDEDLDAFNNYRACMPWLAIPFSDLETKRALNRRFDIECIPCLIILQPNKKEGTTIRDGVDLIYRYGIQAYPFTEERLEELLEKERDKHKNQTLKDLLILPGKRFSLGAFHATK
;
A
#
# COMPACT_ATOMS: atom_id res chain seq x y z
N MET A 1 -10.01 36.84 69.00
CA MET A 1 -10.82 35.67 68.59
C MET A 1 -10.37 35.25 67.20
N ARG A 2 -9.48 34.26 67.13
CA ARG A 2 -9.17 33.45 65.96
C ARG A 2 -9.10 32.02 66.48
N GLU A 3 -9.89 31.16 65.88
CA GLU A 3 -10.19 29.80 66.36
C GLU A 3 -8.98 28.85 66.28
N GLU A 4 -9.06 27.86 67.15
CA GLU A 4 -8.16 26.75 67.49
C GLU A 4 -7.99 25.80 66.28
N VAL A 5 -6.77 25.35 65.92
CA VAL A 5 -6.07 24.16 66.42
C VAL A 5 -7.00 23.02 66.89
N ASN A 6 -7.08 21.91 66.13
CA ASN A 6 -6.76 20.54 66.59
C ASN A 6 -7.14 19.40 65.61
N ARG A 7 -6.15 18.58 65.18
CA ARG A 7 -5.72 17.25 65.73
C ARG A 7 -6.55 16.11 65.10
N HIS A 8 -6.06 15.06 64.45
CA HIS A 8 -4.94 14.10 64.63
C HIS A 8 -4.70 13.46 63.24
N LYS A 9 -3.50 13.18 62.71
CA LYS A 9 -2.39 12.31 63.13
C LYS A 9 -2.76 10.83 63.31
N THR A 10 -2.47 10.00 62.30
CA THR A 10 -1.84 8.66 62.45
C THR A 10 -1.16 8.26 61.14
N ASN A 11 0.06 7.74 61.30
CA ASN A 11 0.92 7.14 60.28
C ASN A 11 0.55 5.66 60.06
N GLU A 12 1.28 5.07 59.09
CA GLU A 12 1.64 3.65 58.91
C GLU A 12 0.88 2.90 57.79
N ASP A 13 1.54 2.92 56.63
CA ASP A 13 2.16 1.78 55.92
C ASP A 13 1.35 0.50 55.61
N ASP A 14 1.69 -0.02 54.42
CA ASP A 14 1.31 -1.28 53.77
C ASP A 14 -0.10 -1.40 53.19
N ASP A 15 -0.22 -1.41 51.86
CA ASP A 15 -0.22 -2.70 51.14
C ASP A 15 -0.28 -2.49 49.61
N PHE A 16 0.48 -3.34 48.92
CA PHE A 16 0.55 -3.54 47.48
C PHE A 16 -0.84 -3.75 46.86
N LYS A 17 -1.22 -2.97 45.83
CA LYS A 17 -1.95 -3.50 44.65
C LYS A 17 -1.57 -2.75 43.38
N ASN A 18 -0.82 -3.46 42.54
CA ASN A 18 -0.76 -3.24 41.10
C ASN A 18 -2.18 -3.14 40.54
N LEU A 19 -2.45 -2.08 39.79
CA LEU A 19 -3.53 -2.03 38.83
C LEU A 19 -2.93 -1.55 37.52
N ASP A 20 -2.45 -2.52 36.78
CA ASP A 20 -2.21 -2.47 35.35
C ASP A 20 -3.53 -2.09 34.69
N GLY A 21 -3.71 -0.79 34.47
CA GLY A 21 -4.71 -0.24 33.57
C GLY A 21 -4.11 -0.17 32.18
N GLU A 22 -3.82 -1.33 31.61
CA GLU A 22 -3.55 -1.50 30.20
C GLU A 22 -4.84 -1.12 29.45
N SER A 23 -4.96 0.16 29.11
CA SER A 23 -5.89 0.59 28.09
C SER A 23 -5.32 0.09 26.77
N ASP A 24 -5.68 -1.15 26.43
CA ASP A 24 -5.71 -1.66 25.08
C ASP A 24 -6.62 -0.74 24.24
N GLU A 25 -6.10 0.43 23.84
CA GLU A 25 -6.62 1.13 22.68
C GLU A 25 -6.22 0.29 21.47
N VAL A 26 -7.16 -0.57 21.09
CA VAL A 26 -7.26 -1.17 19.77
C VAL A 26 -7.21 -0.03 18.75
N VAL A 27 -6.03 0.27 18.23
CA VAL A 27 -5.83 1.18 17.11
C VAL A 27 -6.41 0.50 15.88
N SER A 28 -7.72 0.68 15.73
CA SER A 28 -8.56 0.17 14.65
C SER A 28 -8.13 0.76 13.30
N GLY A 29 -8.32 0.02 12.20
CA GLY A 29 -7.94 0.34 10.81
C GLY A 29 -8.41 1.70 10.24
N SER A 30 -9.08 2.52 11.06
CA SER A 30 -9.54 3.88 10.81
C SER A 30 -8.47 4.89 10.36
N SER A 31 -7.19 4.74 10.75
CA SER A 31 -6.20 5.81 10.60
C SER A 31 -5.70 6.06 9.17
N LEU A 32 -5.78 5.07 8.27
CA LEU A 32 -5.30 5.23 6.89
C LEU A 32 -6.43 5.63 5.94
N LEU A 33 -7.65 5.11 6.17
CA LEU A 33 -8.82 5.50 5.39
C LEU A 33 -9.24 6.95 5.68
N SER A 34 -8.95 7.48 6.87
CA SER A 34 -9.15 8.90 7.18
C SER A 34 -8.34 9.84 6.28
N LEU A 35 -7.28 9.35 5.62
CA LEU A 35 -6.51 10.12 4.64
C LEU A 35 -7.26 10.32 3.32
N LEU A 36 -8.27 9.50 3.04
CA LEU A 36 -9.04 9.53 1.80
C LEU A 36 -10.25 10.46 1.86
N GLY A 37 -10.49 11.07 3.02
CA GLY A 37 -11.63 11.94 3.29
C GLY A 37 -11.22 13.19 4.09
N SER A 38 -12.21 13.98 4.46
CA SER A 38 -12.06 15.13 5.35
C SER A 38 -13.17 15.10 6.40
N LYS A 39 -13.16 16.07 7.33
CA LYS A 39 -14.22 16.15 8.36
C LYS A 39 -15.62 16.28 7.76
N ASP A 40 -15.72 16.83 6.55
CA ASP A 40 -16.97 17.12 5.86
C ASP A 40 -17.23 16.19 4.65
N ARG A 41 -16.33 15.23 4.38
CA ARG A 41 -16.47 14.27 3.27
C ARG A 41 -16.06 12.86 3.68
N ASP A 42 -17.01 11.94 3.56
CA ASP A 42 -16.88 10.51 3.84
C ASP A 42 -17.05 9.61 2.59
N PHE A 43 -17.04 10.17 1.38
CA PHE A 43 -17.31 9.44 0.14
C PHE A 43 -16.23 9.61 -0.93
N LEU A 44 -16.07 8.61 -1.80
CA LEU A 44 -15.29 8.61 -3.04
C LEU A 44 -16.23 8.59 -4.25
N LEU A 45 -15.70 8.88 -5.44
CA LEU A 45 -16.46 8.81 -6.69
C LEU A 45 -16.18 7.50 -7.43
N SER A 46 -17.23 6.82 -7.86
CA SER A 46 -17.15 5.71 -8.81
C SER A 46 -16.76 6.18 -10.22
N PRO A 47 -16.54 5.27 -11.19
CA PRO A 47 -16.34 5.62 -12.59
C PRO A 47 -17.53 6.38 -13.20
N THR A 48 -18.74 6.14 -12.70
CA THR A 48 -19.97 6.85 -13.13
C THR A 48 -20.20 8.17 -12.39
N GLY A 49 -19.38 8.49 -11.38
CA GLY A 49 -19.53 9.68 -10.54
C GLY A 49 -20.49 9.48 -9.36
N THR A 50 -20.93 8.25 -9.11
CA THR A 50 -21.74 7.89 -7.94
C THR A 50 -20.88 7.93 -6.69
N GLN A 51 -21.43 8.43 -5.59
CA GLN A 51 -20.75 8.48 -4.30
C GLN A 51 -20.72 7.09 -3.65
N VAL A 52 -19.55 6.68 -3.18
CA VAL A 52 -19.29 5.41 -2.47
C VAL A 52 -18.66 5.73 -1.13
N LYS A 53 -19.14 5.16 -0.02
CA LYS A 53 -18.64 5.49 1.30
C LYS A 53 -17.21 4.97 1.50
N ILE A 54 -16.36 5.77 2.13
CA ILE A 54 -14.98 5.38 2.47
C ILE A 54 -14.96 4.17 3.41
N SER A 55 -15.94 4.09 4.34
CA SER A 55 -16.08 2.96 5.28
C SER A 55 -16.28 1.61 4.60
N ASP A 56 -16.82 1.58 3.37
CA ASP A 56 -17.06 0.34 2.62
C ASP A 56 -15.74 -0.33 2.17
N HIS A 57 -14.61 0.34 2.41
CA HIS A 57 -13.27 -0.11 2.05
C HIS A 57 -12.40 -0.44 3.26
N GLU A 58 -12.97 -0.48 4.47
CA GLU A 58 -12.25 -0.91 5.67
C GLU A 58 -11.81 -2.37 5.58
N GLY A 59 -10.58 -2.64 6.05
CA GLY A 59 -9.96 -3.96 5.96
C GLY A 59 -9.46 -4.37 4.56
N LYS A 60 -9.57 -3.51 3.54
CA LYS A 60 -9.04 -3.76 2.19
C LYS A 60 -7.60 -3.28 2.03
N VAL A 61 -6.88 -3.88 1.09
CA VAL A 61 -5.65 -3.33 0.52
C VAL A 61 -6.04 -2.17 -0.41
N ILE A 62 -5.52 -0.97 -0.16
CA ILE A 62 -5.84 0.23 -0.94
C ILE A 62 -4.62 0.68 -1.74
N GLY A 63 -4.74 0.75 -3.06
CA GLY A 63 -3.78 1.42 -3.94
C GLY A 63 -4.17 2.88 -4.18
N ILE A 64 -3.38 3.84 -3.71
CA ILE A 64 -3.56 5.27 -4.03
C ILE A 64 -2.77 5.57 -5.30
N LEU A 65 -3.49 5.84 -6.39
CA LEU A 65 -2.91 6.13 -7.70
C LEU A 65 -2.87 7.63 -7.95
N PHE A 66 -1.67 8.20 -8.02
CA PHE A 66 -1.45 9.57 -8.48
C PHE A 66 -1.19 9.55 -9.99
N SER A 67 -2.06 10.21 -10.76
CA SER A 67 -2.00 10.15 -12.22
C SER A 67 -2.65 11.39 -12.88
N ALA A 68 -2.42 11.58 -14.18
CA ALA A 68 -3.05 12.64 -14.97
C ALA A 68 -3.35 12.20 -16.40
N ASN A 69 -4.44 12.72 -16.96
CA ASN A 69 -4.88 12.44 -18.31
C ASN A 69 -3.92 12.96 -19.38
N TRP A 70 -3.33 14.13 -19.14
CA TRP A 70 -2.46 14.82 -20.10
C TRP A 70 -1.08 14.16 -20.26
N TYR A 71 -0.72 13.21 -19.39
CA TYR A 71 0.61 12.59 -19.38
C TYR A 71 0.59 11.18 -20.00
N PRO A 72 1.29 10.93 -21.13
CA PRO A 72 1.21 9.63 -21.82
C PRO A 72 1.64 8.42 -20.98
N PRO A 73 2.72 8.47 -20.18
CA PRO A 73 3.08 7.34 -19.30
C PRO A 73 2.01 6.99 -18.27
N CYS A 74 1.25 7.98 -17.79
CA CYS A 74 0.09 7.75 -16.92
C CYS A 74 -1.01 6.95 -17.64
N GLN A 75 -1.30 7.28 -18.90
CA GLN A 75 -2.30 6.55 -19.69
C GLN A 75 -1.87 5.11 -19.96
N GLU A 76 -0.59 4.88 -20.28
CA GLU A 76 -0.05 3.54 -20.51
C GLU A 76 -0.14 2.69 -19.25
N PHE A 77 0.34 3.20 -18.12
CA PHE A 77 0.27 2.51 -16.84
C PHE A 77 -1.18 2.22 -16.42
N THR A 78 -2.11 3.14 -16.67
CA THR A 78 -3.53 2.94 -16.34
C THR A 78 -4.14 1.76 -17.08
N ARG A 79 -3.80 1.55 -18.36
CA ARG A 79 -4.30 0.39 -19.13
C ARG A 79 -3.77 -0.93 -18.55
N LEU A 80 -2.49 -0.98 -18.19
CA LEU A 80 -1.89 -2.15 -17.53
C LEU A 80 -2.53 -2.41 -16.17
N LEU A 81 -2.71 -1.36 -15.38
CA LEU A 81 -3.27 -1.45 -14.04
C LEU A 81 -4.75 -1.83 -14.07
N ALA A 82 -5.54 -1.36 -15.04
CA ALA A 82 -6.95 -1.75 -15.21
C ALA A 82 -7.08 -3.27 -15.43
N ASN A 83 -6.27 -3.84 -16.32
CA ASN A 83 -6.25 -5.29 -16.54
C ASN A 83 -5.86 -6.07 -15.27
N THR A 84 -4.83 -5.60 -14.55
CA THR A 84 -4.40 -6.22 -13.29
C THR A 84 -5.50 -6.14 -12.22
N TYR A 85 -6.14 -4.98 -12.10
CA TYR A 85 -7.22 -4.74 -11.15
C TYR A 85 -8.43 -5.63 -11.40
N GLU A 86 -8.88 -5.78 -12.66
CA GLU A 86 -10.00 -6.65 -13.01
C GLU A 86 -9.72 -8.11 -12.61
N GLN A 87 -8.51 -8.60 -12.89
CA GLN A 87 -8.09 -9.95 -12.49
C GLN A 87 -8.06 -10.12 -10.97
N LEU A 88 -7.59 -9.10 -10.25
CA LEU A 88 -7.56 -9.11 -8.78
C LEU A 88 -8.98 -9.08 -8.21
N LYS A 89 -9.87 -8.22 -8.71
CA LYS A 89 -11.27 -8.16 -8.26
C LYS A 89 -12.02 -9.47 -8.45
N HIS A 90 -11.69 -10.25 -9.49
CA HIS A 90 -12.24 -11.59 -9.68
C HIS A 90 -11.70 -12.62 -8.68
N SER A 91 -10.46 -12.46 -8.22
CA SER A 91 -9.77 -13.42 -7.36
C SER A 91 -9.98 -13.12 -5.87
N ASP A 92 -9.94 -11.85 -5.49
CA ASP A 92 -10.09 -11.35 -4.14
C ASP A 92 -10.76 -9.96 -4.15
N PRO A 93 -11.97 -9.80 -3.58
CA PRO A 93 -12.65 -8.51 -3.48
C PRO A 93 -11.97 -7.54 -2.49
N GLY A 94 -10.95 -7.99 -1.75
CA GLY A 94 -10.18 -7.24 -0.76
C GLY A 94 -9.22 -6.19 -1.30
N PHE A 95 -9.18 -5.95 -2.62
CA PHE A 95 -8.35 -4.92 -3.25
C PHE A 95 -9.20 -3.76 -3.79
N GLU A 96 -8.76 -2.52 -3.57
CA GLU A 96 -9.37 -1.33 -4.17
C GLU A 96 -8.29 -0.32 -4.59
N ILE A 97 -8.60 0.48 -5.63
CA ILE A 97 -7.76 1.59 -6.06
C ILE A 97 -8.51 2.91 -5.87
N VAL A 98 -7.80 3.94 -5.41
CA VAL A 98 -8.29 5.31 -5.28
C VAL A 98 -7.42 6.24 -6.10
N PHE A 99 -8.00 6.79 -7.16
CA PHE A 99 -7.38 7.76 -8.05
C PHE A 99 -7.33 9.15 -7.43
N VAL A 100 -6.14 9.73 -7.42
CA VAL A 100 -5.82 11.11 -7.07
C VAL A 100 -5.35 11.82 -8.33
N SER A 101 -6.21 12.69 -8.87
CA SER A 101 -5.95 13.36 -10.14
C SER A 101 -4.99 14.54 -10.01
N SER A 102 -4.04 14.63 -10.93
CA SER A 102 -3.22 15.82 -11.19
C SER A 102 -3.66 16.57 -12.45
N ASP A 103 -4.90 16.35 -12.91
CA ASP A 103 -5.51 17.12 -14.00
C ASP A 103 -5.82 18.56 -13.55
N GLU A 104 -5.80 19.49 -14.51
CA GLU A 104 -5.99 20.92 -14.26
C GLU A 104 -7.47 21.35 -14.32
N ASP A 105 -8.32 20.56 -14.98
CA ASP A 105 -9.73 20.85 -15.16
C ASP A 105 -10.64 19.63 -14.91
N LEU A 106 -11.91 19.93 -14.66
CA LEU A 106 -12.91 18.93 -14.28
C LEU A 106 -13.27 17.98 -15.44
N ASP A 107 -13.20 18.45 -16.70
CA ASP A 107 -13.57 17.64 -17.85
C ASP A 107 -12.50 16.60 -18.16
N ALA A 108 -11.22 17.00 -18.11
CA ALA A 108 -10.08 16.09 -18.19
C ALA A 108 -10.15 15.02 -17.09
N PHE A 109 -10.41 15.44 -15.85
CA PHE A 109 -10.62 14.51 -14.73
C PHE A 109 -11.76 13.52 -15.00
N ASN A 110 -12.93 14.01 -15.42
CA ASN A 110 -14.11 13.16 -15.63
C ASN A 110 -13.90 12.16 -16.76
N ASN A 111 -13.33 12.61 -17.88
CA ASN A 111 -13.04 11.75 -19.03
C ASN A 111 -12.05 10.64 -18.67
N TYR A 112 -11.02 10.97 -17.90
CA TYR A 112 -10.00 10.00 -17.52
C TYR A 112 -10.49 9.03 -16.44
N ARG A 113 -11.20 9.53 -15.42
CA ARG A 113 -11.86 8.71 -14.40
C ARG A 113 -12.86 7.73 -15.01
N ALA A 114 -13.62 8.13 -16.02
CA ALA A 114 -14.57 7.25 -16.69
C ALA A 114 -13.90 6.07 -17.42
N CYS A 115 -12.61 6.17 -17.74
CA CYS A 115 -11.82 5.09 -18.33
C CYS A 115 -11.26 4.11 -17.29
N MET A 116 -11.41 4.38 -15.99
CA MET A 116 -10.86 3.57 -14.91
C MET A 116 -11.96 2.75 -14.22
N PRO A 117 -11.70 1.49 -13.82
CA PRO A 117 -12.70 0.64 -13.16
C PRO A 117 -12.76 0.80 -11.62
N TRP A 118 -12.11 1.82 -11.07
CA TRP A 118 -11.94 2.03 -9.62
C TRP A 118 -12.42 3.42 -9.16
N LEU A 119 -12.17 3.76 -7.90
CA LEU A 119 -12.69 4.96 -7.26
C LEU A 119 -11.76 6.16 -7.42
N ALA A 120 -12.27 7.36 -7.16
CA ALA A 120 -11.50 8.60 -7.20
C ALA A 120 -11.84 9.55 -6.06
N ILE A 121 -10.85 10.33 -5.63
CA ILE A 121 -11.07 11.53 -4.81
C ILE A 121 -11.80 12.56 -5.69
N PRO A 122 -12.88 13.22 -5.21
CA PRO A 122 -13.54 14.28 -5.97
C PRO A 122 -12.56 15.35 -6.42
N PHE A 123 -12.69 15.82 -7.66
CA PHE A 123 -11.82 16.86 -8.23
C PHE A 123 -11.78 18.14 -7.37
N SER A 124 -12.93 18.51 -6.78
CA SER A 124 -13.09 19.67 -5.91
C SER A 124 -12.39 19.54 -4.56
N ASP A 125 -12.04 18.33 -4.11
CA ASP A 125 -11.40 18.11 -2.82
C ASP A 125 -9.88 18.34 -2.91
N LEU A 126 -9.51 19.61 -3.05
CA LEU A 126 -8.11 20.03 -3.13
C LEU A 126 -7.37 19.81 -1.81
N GLU A 127 -8.07 19.82 -0.67
CA GLU A 127 -7.46 19.63 0.65
C GLU A 127 -6.93 18.20 0.80
N THR A 128 -7.78 17.20 0.57
CA THR A 128 -7.39 15.79 0.64
C THR A 128 -6.31 15.47 -0.39
N LYS A 129 -6.46 15.96 -1.63
CA LYS A 129 -5.43 15.80 -2.68
C LYS A 129 -4.08 16.36 -2.23
N ARG A 130 -4.03 17.56 -1.65
CA ARG A 130 -2.78 18.17 -1.15
C ARG A 130 -2.22 17.42 0.06
N ALA A 131 -3.07 16.97 0.98
CA ALA A 131 -2.66 16.19 2.14
C ALA A 131 -2.01 14.87 1.72
N LEU A 132 -2.61 14.15 0.76
CA LEU A 132 -2.07 12.91 0.22
C LEU A 132 -0.73 13.13 -0.50
N ASN A 133 -0.62 14.15 -1.35
CA ASN A 133 0.64 14.48 -2.03
C ASN A 133 1.77 14.77 -1.02
N ARG A 134 1.50 15.55 0.02
CA ARG A 134 2.48 15.86 1.07
C ARG A 134 2.83 14.65 1.93
N ARG A 135 1.82 13.87 2.31
CA ARG A 135 1.98 12.69 3.18
C ARG A 135 2.87 11.63 2.55
N PHE A 136 2.75 11.46 1.23
CA PHE A 136 3.51 10.45 0.49
C PHE A 136 4.70 11.03 -0.27
N ASP A 137 4.96 12.34 -0.17
CA ASP A 137 6.07 13.02 -0.84
C ASP A 137 6.10 12.72 -2.34
N ILE A 138 4.96 12.96 -3.00
CA ILE A 138 4.78 12.64 -4.41
C ILE A 138 5.50 13.67 -5.27
N GLU A 139 6.61 13.26 -5.87
CA GLU A 139 7.42 14.11 -6.77
C GLU A 139 7.09 13.90 -8.26
N CYS A 140 6.60 12.71 -8.62
CA CYS A 140 6.33 12.34 -10.01
C CYS A 140 5.10 11.44 -10.15
N ILE A 141 4.57 11.38 -11.38
CA ILE A 141 3.45 10.53 -11.78
C ILE A 141 3.83 9.72 -13.03
N PRO A 142 3.26 8.51 -13.26
CA PRO A 142 2.36 7.80 -12.36
C PRO A 142 3.06 7.32 -11.09
N CYS A 143 2.38 7.40 -9.95
CA CYS A 143 2.83 6.83 -8.68
C CYS A 143 1.69 6.02 -8.06
N LEU A 144 2.00 4.84 -7.53
CA LEU A 144 1.03 3.96 -6.91
C LEU A 144 1.52 3.57 -5.52
N ILE A 145 0.86 4.10 -4.49
CA ILE A 145 1.15 3.80 -3.09
C ILE A 145 0.19 2.74 -2.60
N ILE A 146 0.69 1.62 -2.07
CA ILE A 146 -0.14 0.53 -1.57
C ILE A 146 -0.18 0.57 -0.05
N LEU A 147 -1.40 0.60 0.49
CA LEU A 147 -1.71 0.62 1.91
C LEU A 147 -2.27 -0.75 2.31
N GLN A 148 -1.59 -1.39 3.25
CA GLN A 148 -2.02 -2.66 3.83
C GLN A 148 -3.10 -2.45 4.90
N PRO A 149 -4.09 -3.34 5.00
CA PRO A 149 -5.09 -3.27 6.07
C PRO A 149 -4.47 -3.56 7.43
N ASN A 150 -4.96 -2.85 8.47
CA ASN A 150 -4.73 -3.17 9.90
C ASN A 150 -3.28 -3.27 10.39
N LYS A 151 -2.33 -2.57 9.74
CA LYS A 151 -0.95 -2.48 10.25
C LYS A 151 -0.64 -1.05 10.68
N LYS A 152 -0.02 -0.90 11.85
CA LYS A 152 0.59 0.36 12.33
C LYS A 152 1.43 0.95 11.20
N GLU A 153 1.42 2.28 11.06
CA GLU A 153 2.24 3.05 10.11
C GLU A 153 3.61 2.39 9.90
N GLY A 154 3.81 1.72 8.76
CA GLY A 154 5.01 0.90 8.55
C GLY A 154 4.97 -0.03 7.34
N THR A 155 3.80 -0.47 6.89
CA THR A 155 3.66 -1.30 5.66
C THR A 155 3.02 -0.53 4.50
N THR A 156 3.44 0.71 4.31
CA THR A 156 3.16 1.46 3.07
C THR A 156 4.20 1.08 2.04
N ILE A 157 3.76 0.54 0.91
CA ILE A 157 4.64 0.25 -0.23
C ILE A 157 4.55 1.41 -1.21
N ARG A 158 5.71 1.97 -1.57
CA ARG A 158 5.81 3.16 -2.42
C ARG A 158 6.04 2.82 -3.89
N ASP A 159 6.64 1.68 -4.16
CA ASP A 159 7.05 1.25 -5.50
C ASP A 159 5.96 0.42 -6.21
N GLY A 160 4.68 0.76 -6.00
CA GLY A 160 3.57 -0.02 -6.54
C GLY A 160 3.56 -0.10 -8.06
N VAL A 161 4.03 0.95 -8.74
CA VAL A 161 4.16 0.97 -10.22
C VAL A 161 5.12 -0.13 -10.68
N ASP A 162 6.31 -0.20 -10.09
CA ASP A 162 7.32 -1.20 -10.44
C ASP A 162 6.86 -2.62 -10.13
N LEU A 163 6.18 -2.82 -8.99
CA LEU A 163 5.63 -4.12 -8.63
C LEU A 163 4.60 -4.61 -9.65
N ILE A 164 3.72 -3.73 -10.12
CA ILE A 164 2.74 -4.06 -11.14
C ILE A 164 3.42 -4.37 -12.49
N TYR A 165 4.41 -3.58 -12.90
CA TYR A 165 5.16 -3.86 -14.14
C TYR A 165 5.92 -5.18 -14.08
N ARG A 166 6.55 -5.50 -12.94
CA ARG A 166 7.42 -6.67 -12.82
C ARG A 166 6.66 -7.96 -12.56
N TYR A 167 5.63 -7.92 -11.71
CA TYR A 167 4.96 -9.12 -11.20
C TYR A 167 3.46 -9.16 -11.50
N GLY A 168 2.85 -8.04 -11.88
CA GLY A 168 1.41 -7.93 -12.16
C GLY A 168 0.56 -8.46 -11.00
N ILE A 169 -0.39 -9.36 -11.31
CA ILE A 169 -1.27 -9.98 -10.31
C ILE A 169 -0.52 -10.76 -9.23
N GLN A 170 0.68 -11.26 -9.52
CA GLN A 170 1.41 -12.15 -8.60
C GLN A 170 1.92 -11.41 -7.36
N ALA A 171 2.07 -10.08 -7.46
CA ALA A 171 2.48 -9.22 -6.36
C ALA A 171 1.44 -9.16 -5.24
N TYR A 172 0.16 -9.37 -5.54
CA TYR A 172 -0.90 -9.41 -4.53
C TYR A 172 -0.68 -10.57 -3.54
N PRO A 173 -0.91 -10.37 -2.22
CA PRO A 173 -1.51 -9.21 -1.55
C PRO A 173 -0.55 -8.07 -1.19
N PHE A 174 0.63 -8.01 -1.82
CA PHE A 174 1.67 -7.02 -1.57
C PHE A 174 2.17 -7.07 -0.11
N THR A 175 2.20 -8.26 0.47
CA THR A 175 2.87 -8.47 1.76
C THR A 175 4.38 -8.58 1.55
N GLU A 176 5.15 -8.19 2.55
CA GLU A 176 6.63 -8.30 2.53
C GLU A 176 7.08 -9.73 2.19
N GLU A 177 6.54 -10.72 2.90
CA GLU A 177 6.76 -12.15 2.64
C GLU A 177 6.49 -12.52 1.18
N ARG A 178 5.37 -12.04 0.61
CA ARG A 178 5.02 -12.35 -0.77
C ARG A 178 6.01 -11.73 -1.77
N LEU A 179 6.46 -10.51 -1.51
CA LEU A 179 7.42 -9.83 -2.36
C LEU A 179 8.81 -10.50 -2.29
N GLU A 180 9.23 -10.92 -1.09
CA GLU A 180 10.46 -11.69 -0.89
C GLU A 180 10.43 -13.02 -1.65
N GLU A 181 9.31 -13.76 -1.59
CA GLU A 181 9.15 -14.98 -2.37
C GLU A 181 9.32 -14.76 -3.88
N LEU A 182 8.75 -13.67 -4.41
CA LEU A 182 8.84 -13.34 -5.84
C LEU A 182 10.26 -12.98 -6.24
N LEU A 183 10.94 -12.21 -5.40
CA LEU A 183 12.34 -11.84 -5.59
C LEU A 183 13.25 -13.07 -5.59
N GLU A 184 13.08 -14.01 -4.65
CA GLU A 184 13.91 -15.22 -4.65
C GLU A 184 13.64 -16.10 -5.87
N LYS A 185 12.36 -16.26 -6.27
CA LYS A 185 11.99 -16.99 -7.50
C LYS A 185 12.63 -16.36 -8.74
N GLU A 186 12.72 -15.03 -8.81
CA GLU A 186 13.38 -14.32 -9.89
C GLU A 186 14.90 -14.56 -9.87
N ARG A 187 15.53 -14.47 -8.70
CA ARG A 187 16.96 -14.75 -8.52
C ARG A 187 17.31 -16.18 -8.92
N ASP A 188 16.51 -17.16 -8.53
CA ASP A 188 16.75 -18.55 -8.88
C ASP A 188 16.56 -18.84 -10.36
N LYS A 189 15.58 -18.20 -11.01
CA LYS A 189 15.44 -18.24 -12.48
C LYS A 189 16.67 -17.67 -13.17
N HIS A 190 17.18 -16.53 -12.69
CA HIS A 190 18.36 -15.89 -13.26
C HIS A 190 19.62 -16.76 -13.07
N LYS A 191 19.82 -17.35 -11.87
CA LYS A 191 20.92 -18.30 -11.61
C LYS A 191 20.83 -19.52 -12.52
N ASN A 192 19.63 -20.13 -12.64
CA ASN A 192 19.42 -21.30 -13.48
C ASN A 192 19.63 -21.00 -14.97
N GLN A 193 19.20 -19.83 -15.45
CA GLN A 193 19.46 -19.39 -16.82
C GLN A 193 20.95 -19.20 -17.07
N THR A 194 21.65 -18.50 -16.16
CA THR A 194 23.11 -18.30 -16.22
C THR A 194 23.86 -19.63 -16.28
N LEU A 195 23.48 -20.61 -15.45
CA LEU A 195 24.08 -21.94 -15.45
C LEU A 195 23.83 -22.68 -16.78
N LYS A 196 22.63 -22.59 -17.35
CA LYS A 196 22.32 -23.16 -18.67
C LYS A 196 23.21 -22.54 -19.74
N ASP A 197 23.33 -21.23 -19.77
CA ASP A 197 24.15 -20.53 -20.78
C ASP A 197 25.63 -20.91 -20.67
N LEU A 198 26.16 -21.05 -19.44
CA LEU A 198 27.52 -21.54 -19.20
C LEU A 198 27.73 -22.99 -19.67
N LEU A 199 26.73 -23.85 -19.50
CA LEU A 199 26.78 -25.25 -19.94
C LEU A 199 26.60 -25.41 -21.46
N ILE A 200 26.01 -24.43 -22.13
CA ILE A 200 25.69 -24.46 -23.57
C ILE A 200 26.79 -23.78 -24.42
N LEU A 201 27.84 -23.20 -23.81
CA LEU A 201 28.95 -22.58 -24.54
C LEU A 201 29.54 -23.52 -25.61
N PRO A 202 29.42 -23.19 -26.92
CA PRO A 202 30.00 -23.98 -27.98
C PRO A 202 31.53 -23.82 -27.93
N GLY A 203 32.21 -24.79 -27.32
CA GLY A 203 33.67 -24.90 -27.40
C GLY A 203 34.45 -25.22 -26.12
N LYS A 204 33.83 -25.34 -24.94
CA LYS A 204 34.55 -25.80 -23.73
C LYS A 204 33.89 -27.03 -23.12
N ARG A 205 34.37 -28.21 -23.54
CA ARG A 205 34.21 -29.46 -22.77
C ARG A 205 34.96 -29.30 -21.45
N PHE A 206 34.23 -29.12 -20.35
CA PHE A 206 34.78 -29.39 -19.02
C PHE A 206 34.77 -30.89 -18.80
N SER A 207 35.93 -31.54 -18.99
CA SER A 207 36.14 -32.91 -18.54
C SER A 207 36.27 -32.90 -17.01
N LEU A 208 35.29 -33.48 -16.31
CA LEU A 208 35.49 -33.89 -14.92
C LEU A 208 36.65 -34.88 -14.88
N GLY A 209 37.82 -34.43 -14.42
CA GLY A 209 38.97 -35.29 -14.16
C GLY A 209 38.64 -36.20 -12.97
N ALA A 210 38.54 -37.50 -13.24
CA ALA A 210 38.43 -38.50 -12.20
C ALA A 210 39.73 -38.51 -11.37
N PHE A 211 39.65 -38.07 -10.12
CA PHE A 211 40.71 -38.30 -9.14
C PHE A 211 40.79 -39.81 -8.85
N HIS A 212 41.78 -40.48 -9.42
CA HIS A 212 42.19 -41.80 -8.96
C HIS A 212 43.08 -41.62 -7.73
N ALA A 213 42.54 -41.92 -6.56
CA ALA A 213 43.33 -42.14 -5.36
C ALA A 213 44.06 -43.48 -5.50
N THR A 214 45.39 -43.45 -5.45
CA THR A 214 46.17 -44.66 -5.19
C THR A 214 47.17 -44.36 -4.07
N LYS A 215 47.26 -45.35 -3.18
CA LYS A 215 47.78 -45.35 -1.81
C LYS A 215 49.22 -44.86 -1.65
#